data_AF-A0A9I9CQ52-F1
#
_entry.id   AF-A0A9I9CQ52-F1
#
_cell.length_a   1.000
_cell.length_b   1.000
_cell.length_c   1.000
_cell.angle_alpha   90.00
_cell.angle_beta   90.00
_cell.angle_gamma   90.00
#
_symmetry.space_group_name_H-M   'P 1'
#
loop_
_entity.id
_entity.type
_entity.pdbx_description
1 polymer ?
#
loop_
_entity_poly.entity_id
_entity_poly.type
_entity_poly.pdbx_seq_one_letter_code
_entity_poly.pdbx_strand_id
1 'polypeptide(L)' 'MSNVQTWVSAALTDETTCSEGFKGKTVKGGVKAAVRSRIVNIAQLTSNALSLINRIADLH' A
#
# COMPACT_ATOMS: atom_id res chain seq x y z
N MET A 1 5.71 8.96 17.47
CA MET A 1 5.50 7.75 16.63
C MET A 1 4.09 7.67 16.01
N SER A 2 3.02 8.07 16.72
CA SER A 2 1.63 7.85 16.26
C SER A 2 1.30 8.32 14.84
N ASN A 3 1.59 9.59 14.48
CA ASN A 3 1.19 10.14 13.17
C ASN A 3 1.80 9.36 11.98
N VAL A 4 3.08 9.01 12.06
CA VAL A 4 3.75 8.30 10.95
C VAL A 4 3.21 6.87 10.81
N GLN A 5 2.90 6.19 11.92
CA GLN A 5 2.26 4.87 11.89
C GLN A 5 0.86 4.94 11.27
N THR A 6 0.07 5.96 11.62
CA THR A 6 -1.26 6.18 11.01
C THR A 6 -1.16 6.42 9.50
N TRP A 7 -0.26 7.30 9.05
CA TRP A 7 -0.13 7.61 7.63
C TRP A 7 0.35 6.43 6.80
N VAL A 8 1.32 5.65 7.30
CA VAL A 8 1.82 4.46 6.60
C VAL A 8 0.77 3.35 6.57
N SER A 9 -0.03 3.20 7.63
CA SER A 9 -1.17 2.26 7.63
C SER A 9 -2.27 2.68 6.66
N ALA A 10 -2.52 3.99 6.52
CA ALA A 10 -3.45 4.53 5.53
C ALA A 10 -2.95 4.28 4.10
N ALA A 11 -1.65 4.46 3.83
CA ALA A 11 -1.07 4.18 2.52
C ALA A 11 -1.28 2.71 2.07
N LEU A 12 -1.11 1.73 2.97
CA LEU A 12 -1.43 0.31 2.69
C LEU A 12 -2.90 0.10 2.33
N THR A 13 -3.79 0.85 2.99
CA THR A 13 -5.23 0.81 2.72
C THR A 13 -5.57 1.42 1.36
N ASP A 14 -4.92 2.53 1.00
CA ASP A 14 -5.09 3.21 -0.28
C ASP A 14 -4.62 2.35 -1.45
N GLU A 15 -3.50 1.64 -1.31
CA GLU A 15 -3.00 0.69 -2.31
C GLU A 15 -3.99 -0.46 -2.55
N THR A 16 -4.54 -1.01 -1.47
CA THR A 16 -5.59 -2.04 -1.53
C THR A 16 -6.81 -1.49 -2.26
N THR A 17 -7.31 -0.33 -1.83
CA THR A 17 -8.49 0.34 -2.41
C THR A 17 -8.27 0.70 -3.89
N CYS A 18 -7.06 1.10 -4.27
CA CYS A 18 -6.70 1.35 -5.66
C CYS A 18 -6.86 0.10 -6.53
N SER A 19 -6.43 -1.07 -6.04
CA SER A 19 -6.64 -2.35 -6.73
C SER A 19 -8.12 -2.71 -6.86
N GLU A 20 -8.88 -2.51 -5.78
CA GLU A 20 -10.33 -2.72 -5.73
C GLU A 20 -11.07 -1.82 -6.72
N GLY A 21 -10.57 -0.60 -6.96
CA GLY A 21 -11.11 0.35 -7.93
C GLY A 21 -11.17 -0.16 -9.38
N PHE A 22 -10.46 -1.26 -9.71
CA PHE A 22 -10.50 -1.93 -11.01
C PHE A 22 -11.42 -3.15 -11.06
N LYS A 23 -12.06 -3.55 -9.95
CA LYS A 23 -13.03 -4.65 -9.94
C LYS A 23 -14.28 -4.25 -10.73
N GLY A 24 -14.78 -5.17 -11.56
CA GLY A 24 -15.97 -4.94 -12.40
C GLY A 24 -15.82 -3.93 -13.53
N LYS A 25 -14.66 -3.26 -13.68
CA LYS A 25 -14.43 -2.28 -14.75
C LYS A 25 -13.76 -2.91 -15.96
N THR A 26 -14.29 -2.61 -17.15
CA THR A 26 -13.64 -2.93 -18.43
C THR A 26 -12.51 -1.94 -18.68
N VAL A 27 -11.30 -2.35 -18.32
CA VAL A 27 -10.06 -1.59 -18.57
C VAL A 27 -9.18 -2.44 -19.47
N LYS A 28 -8.40 -1.80 -20.37
CA LYS A 28 -7.42 -2.51 -21.21
C LYS A 28 -6.52 -3.38 -20.32
N GLY A 29 -6.41 -4.68 -20.63
CA GLY A 29 -5.72 -5.66 -19.79
C GLY A 29 -4.27 -5.27 -19.47
N GLY A 30 -3.54 -4.73 -20.44
CA GLY A 30 -2.17 -4.23 -20.24
C GLY A 30 -2.08 -3.08 -19.23
N VAL A 31 -3.05 -2.17 -19.22
CA VAL A 31 -3.11 -1.06 -18.25
C VAL A 31 -3.37 -1.62 -16.85
N LYS A 32 -4.35 -2.52 -16.71
CA LYS A 32 -4.67 -3.15 -15.42
C LYS A 32 -3.47 -3.94 -14.86
N ALA A 33 -2.76 -4.67 -15.71
CA ALA A 33 -1.57 -5.43 -15.30
C ALA A 33 -0.42 -4.51 -14.86
N ALA A 34 -0.14 -3.45 -15.64
CA ALA A 34 0.91 -2.50 -15.31
C ALA A 34 0.63 -1.77 -13.97
N VAL A 35 -0.61 -1.34 -13.75
CA VAL A 35 -1.00 -0.70 -12.49
C VAL A 35 -0.91 -1.67 -11.32
N ARG A 36 -1.43 -2.91 -11.47
CA ARG A 36 -1.37 -3.93 -10.42
C ARG A 36 0.08 -4.25 -10.00
N SER A 37 1.00 -4.37 -10.97
CA SER A 37 2.42 -4.63 -10.67
C SER A 37 3.04 -3.50 -9.82
N ARG A 38 2.71 -2.24 -10.14
CA ARG A 38 3.18 -1.09 -9.36
C ARG A 38 2.58 -1.05 -7.96
N ILE A 39 1.28 -1.29 -7.83
CA ILE A 39 0.60 -1.30 -6.52
C ILE A 39 1.20 -2.38 -5.60
N VAL A 40 1.43 -3.59 -6.11
CA VAL A 40 2.03 -4.67 -5.31
C VAL A 40 3.42 -4.30 -4.82
N ASN A 41 4.25 -3.68 -5.67
CA ASN A 41 5.58 -3.24 -5.29
C ASN A 41 5.52 -2.17 -4.18
N ILE A 42 4.68 -1.15 -4.36
CA ILE A 42 4.54 -0.08 -3.37
C ILE A 42 4.02 -0.65 -2.04
N ALA A 43 3.05 -1.58 -2.07
CA ALA A 43 2.53 -2.22 -0.86
C ALA A 43 3.57 -3.02 -0.08
N GLN A 44 4.49 -3.69 -0.76
CA GLN A 44 5.61 -4.35 -0.08
C GLN A 44 6.54 -3.34 0.59
N LEU A 45 6.86 -2.22 -0.08
CA LEU A 45 7.69 -1.17 0.49
C LEU A 45 7.02 -0.49 1.69
N THR A 46 5.73 -0.17 1.58
CA THR A 46 4.94 0.44 2.65
C THR A 46 4.82 -0.51 3.85
N SER A 47 4.63 -1.81 3.62
CA SER A 47 4.61 -2.83 4.68
C SER A 47 5.94 -2.92 5.41
N ASN A 48 7.07 -2.95 4.68
CA ASN A 48 8.40 -2.95 5.28
C ASN A 48 8.65 -1.69 6.13
N ALA A 49 8.22 -0.53 5.63
CA ALA A 49 8.31 0.73 6.36
C ALA A 49 7.49 0.69 7.66
N LEU A 50 6.25 0.18 7.60
CA LEU A 50 5.40 0.03 8.78
C LEU A 50 6.04 -0.88 9.83
N SER A 51 6.62 -2.00 9.41
CA SER A 51 7.34 -2.91 10.31
C SER A 51 8.51 -2.21 11.02
N LEU A 52 9.29 -1.40 10.29
CA LEU A 52 10.37 -0.62 10.88
C LEU A 52 9.84 0.43 11.87
N ILE A 53 8.81 1.18 11.49
CA ILE A 53 8.19 2.20 12.34
C ILE A 53 7.69 1.58 13.65
N ASN A 54 6.96 0.48 13.57
CA ASN A 54 6.46 -0.23 14.76
C ASN A 54 7.61 -0.66 15.67
N ARG A 55 8.70 -1.20 15.09
CA ARG A 55 9.86 -1.61 15.87
C ARG A 55 10.57 -0.45 16.56
N ILE A 56 10.64 0.73 15.94
CA ILE A 56 11.24 1.91 16.59
C ILE A 56 10.28 2.49 17.64
N ALA A 57 8.97 2.37 17.43
CA ALA A 57 7.95 2.76 18.41
C ALA A 57 7.94 1.86 19.64
N ASP A 58 8.25 0.57 19.51
CA ASP A 58 8.41 -0.33 20.67
C ASP A 58 9.68 -0.02 21.49
N LEU A 59 10.67 0.66 20.89
CA LEU A 59 11.92 1.03 21.55
C LEU A 59 11.88 2.36 22.30
N HIS A 60 10.83 3.19 22.12
CA HIS A 60 10.71 4.52 22.72
C HIS A 60 9.31 4.75 23.31
#